data_AF-A0A659UQF7-F1
#
_entry.id   AF-A0A659UQF7-F1
#
_cell.length_a   1.000
_cell.length_b   1.000
_cell.length_c   1.000
_cell.angle_alpha   90.00
_cell.angle_beta   90.00
_cell.angle_gamma   90.00
#
_symmetry.space_group_name_H-M   'P 1'
#
loop_
_entity.id
_entity.type
_entity.pdbx_description
1 polymer ?
#
loop_
_entity_poly.entity_id
_entity_poly.type
_entity_poly.pdbx_seq_one_letter_code
_entity_poly.pdbx_strand_id
1 'polypeptide(L)'
;EFASIAAALERQIPETGFARGIRLFGYLMTEIMLAIVILGFFANLLLHRPLIESLLFSLALAVGLTPELLPAIISVTLARGARAMAANGVIVRRLDAIENLGSMDLLCTDKTGTLTEGVIHLDGWLDVDGNPSTDILLWARLNATLQTGLKNPLDEAIAGAPGEGALLAAFT
;
A
#
# COMPACT_ATOMS: atom_id res chain seq x y z
N GLU A 1 9.18 5.23 22.93
CA GLU A 1 9.25 5.07 21.46
C GLU A 1 8.02 4.39 20.86
N PHE A 2 7.59 3.22 21.34
CA PHE A 2 6.37 2.57 20.83
C PHE A 2 5.10 3.43 20.94
N ALA A 3 4.94 4.20 22.02
CA ALA A 3 3.82 5.12 22.18
C ALA A 3 3.83 6.29 21.18
N SER A 4 5.02 6.81 20.82
CA SER A 4 5.14 7.88 19.81
C SER A 4 4.92 7.34 18.39
N ILE A 5 5.30 6.08 18.12
CA ILE A 5 5.02 5.41 16.84
C ILE A 5 3.52 5.11 16.70
N ALA A 6 2.87 4.64 17.77
CA ALA A 6 1.42 4.43 17.79
C ALA A 6 0.66 5.75 17.55
N ALA A 7 1.06 6.83 18.22
CA ALA A 7 0.47 8.15 17.99
C ALA A 7 0.72 8.69 16.57
N ALA A 8 1.86 8.35 15.95
CA ALA A 8 2.13 8.70 14.56
C ALA A 8 1.27 7.88 13.57
N LEU A 9 0.95 6.63 13.90
CA LEU A 9 0.07 5.75 13.11
C LEU A 9 -1.41 6.10 13.24
N GLU A 10 -1.82 6.77 14.33
CA GLU A 10 -3.17 7.32 14.50
C GLU A 10 -3.47 8.53 13.60
N ARG A 11 -2.46 9.08 12.90
CA ARG A 11 -2.72 10.12 11.90
C ARG A 11 -3.61 9.57 10.81
N GLN A 12 -4.76 10.22 10.63
CA GLN A 12 -5.69 9.91 9.54
C GLN A 12 -4.93 9.91 8.21
N ILE A 13 -5.04 8.81 7.49
CA ILE A 13 -4.42 8.68 6.18
C ILE A 13 -5.09 9.71 5.27
N PRO A 14 -4.32 10.60 4.61
CA PRO A 14 -4.90 11.63 3.77
C PRO A 14 -5.72 11.01 2.63
N GLU A 15 -6.73 11.75 2.18
CA GLU A 15 -7.53 11.38 1.02
C GLU A 15 -6.65 11.23 -0.23
N THR A 16 -6.93 10.20 -1.03
CA THR A 16 -6.22 9.95 -2.29
C THR A 16 -6.55 11.03 -3.32
N GLY A 17 -5.66 11.21 -4.31
CA GLY A 17 -5.89 12.14 -5.41
C GLY A 17 -7.17 11.80 -6.18
N PHE A 18 -7.40 10.51 -6.42
CA PHE A 18 -8.62 10.00 -7.02
C PHE A 18 -9.90 10.32 -6.22
N ALA A 19 -9.91 10.06 -4.90
CA ALA A 19 -11.07 10.36 -4.06
C ALA A 19 -11.39 11.86 -4.06
N ARG A 20 -10.35 12.71 -4.02
CA ARG A 20 -10.48 14.16 -4.16
C ARG A 20 -11.06 14.53 -5.53
N GLY A 21 -10.56 13.91 -6.60
CA GLY A 21 -11.06 14.11 -7.96
C GLY A 21 -12.55 13.78 -8.11
N ILE A 22 -12.99 12.65 -7.54
CA ILE A 22 -14.42 12.27 -7.52
C ILE A 22 -15.24 13.32 -6.77
N ARG A 23 -14.77 13.79 -5.62
CA ARG A 23 -15.49 14.83 -4.86
C ARG A 23 -15.63 16.12 -5.65
N LEU A 24 -14.56 16.59 -6.29
CA LEU A 24 -14.58 17.78 -7.15
C LEU A 24 -15.52 17.59 -8.34
N PHE A 25 -15.50 16.41 -8.97
CA PHE A 25 -16.44 16.06 -10.03
C PHE A 25 -17.89 16.06 -9.52
N GLY A 26 -18.14 15.53 -8.32
CA GLY A 26 -19.44 15.58 -7.68
C GLY A 26 -19.94 17.00 -7.49
N TYR A 27 -19.10 17.90 -6.98
CA TYR A 27 -19.44 19.32 -6.85
C TYR A 27 -19.73 19.99 -8.19
N LEU A 28 -18.91 19.73 -9.21
CA LEU A 28 -19.14 20.24 -10.57
C LEU A 28 -20.50 19.76 -11.12
N MET A 29 -20.82 18.48 -10.96
CA MET A 29 -22.10 17.93 -11.38
C MET A 29 -23.27 18.57 -10.61
N THR A 30 -23.15 18.75 -9.29
CA THR A 30 -24.18 19.42 -8.48
C THR A 30 -24.41 20.86 -8.93
N GLU A 31 -23.34 21.61 -9.22
CA GLU A 31 -23.44 22.99 -9.70
C GLU A 31 -24.16 23.06 -11.05
N ILE A 32 -23.78 22.21 -12.01
CA ILE A 32 -24.42 22.12 -13.32
C ILE A 32 -25.90 21.71 -13.18
N MET A 33 -26.21 20.71 -12.36
CA MET A 33 -27.59 20.28 -12.12
C MET A 33 -28.44 21.40 -11.54
N LEU A 34 -27.93 22.10 -10.52
CA LEU A 34 -28.64 23.20 -9.89
C LEU A 34 -28.88 24.35 -10.88
N ALA A 35 -27.90 24.67 -11.73
CA ALA A 35 -28.08 25.66 -12.79
C ALA A 35 -29.18 25.25 -13.78
N ILE A 36 -29.19 23.99 -14.25
CA ILE A 36 -30.21 23.47 -15.17
C ILE A 36 -31.60 23.49 -14.52
N VAL A 37 -31.71 23.08 -13.27
CA VAL A 37 -32.98 23.03 -12.52
C VAL A 37 -33.55 24.44 -12.34
N ILE A 38 -32.72 25.40 -11.93
CA ILE A 38 -33.14 26.80 -11.76
C ILE A 38 -33.55 27.39 -13.11
N LEU A 39 -32.74 27.20 -14.15
CA LEU A 39 -33.03 27.71 -15.49
C LEU A 39 -34.32 27.09 -16.05
N GLY A 40 -34.52 25.79 -15.87
CA GLY A 40 -35.74 25.08 -16.27
C GLY A 40 -36.98 25.57 -15.53
N PHE A 41 -36.86 25.88 -14.23
CA PHE A 41 -37.94 26.45 -13.43
C PHE A 41 -38.35 27.83 -13.95
N PHE A 42 -37.40 28.76 -14.07
CA PHE A 42 -37.68 30.12 -14.53
C PHE A 42 -38.15 30.16 -15.98
N ALA A 43 -37.59 29.31 -16.85
CA ALA A 43 -38.06 29.18 -18.24
C ALA A 43 -39.54 28.77 -18.30
N ASN A 44 -39.96 27.79 -17.48
CA ASN A 44 -41.37 27.39 -17.41
C ASN A 44 -42.28 28.53 -16.92
N LEU A 45 -41.84 29.31 -15.94
CA LEU A 45 -42.61 30.48 -15.48
C LEU A 45 -42.72 31.56 -16.55
N LEU A 46 -41.64 31.84 -17.29
CA LEU A 46 -41.66 32.76 -18.43
C LEU A 46 -42.58 32.26 -19.56
N LEU A 47 -42.71 30.95 -19.72
CA LEU A 47 -43.66 30.29 -20.62
C LEU A 47 -45.11 30.25 -20.07
N HIS A 48 -45.40 30.98 -18.99
CA HIS A 48 -46.72 31.10 -18.36
C HIS A 48 -47.30 29.76 -17.87
N ARG A 49 -46.43 28.80 -17.52
CA ARG A 49 -46.85 27.55 -16.89
C ARG A 49 -47.23 27.78 -15.42
N PRO A 50 -48.19 27.02 -14.87
CA PRO A 50 -48.54 27.08 -13.46
C PRO A 50 -47.30 26.85 -12.56
N LEU A 51 -47.24 27.56 -11.43
CA LEU A 51 -46.13 27.47 -10.47
C LEU A 51 -45.89 26.03 -9.99
N ILE A 52 -46.98 25.31 -9.68
CA ILE A 52 -46.93 23.93 -9.18
C ILE A 52 -46.37 22.98 -10.26
N GLU A 53 -46.84 23.11 -11.51
CA GLU A 53 -46.33 22.29 -12.63
C GLU A 53 -44.84 22.55 -12.88
N SER A 54 -44.43 23.82 -12.83
CA SER A 54 -43.03 24.23 -13.02
C SER A 54 -42.11 23.67 -11.92
N LEU A 55 -42.59 23.67 -10.67
CA LEU A 55 -41.87 23.08 -9.54
C LEU A 55 -41.74 21.56 -9.67
N LEU A 56 -42.83 20.87 -10.00
CA LEU A 56 -42.84 19.41 -10.21
C LEU A 56 -41.91 19.00 -11.37
N PHE A 57 -41.90 19.76 -12.46
CA PHE A 57 -40.99 19.55 -13.58
C PHE A 57 -39.52 19.72 -13.19
N SER A 58 -39.22 20.78 -12.42
CA SER A 58 -37.85 21.06 -11.97
C SER A 58 -37.34 20.01 -11.00
N LEU A 59 -38.21 19.49 -10.13
CA LEU A 59 -37.90 18.35 -9.27
C LEU A 59 -37.63 17.07 -10.08
N ALA A 60 -38.45 16.80 -11.09
CA ALA A 60 -38.25 15.65 -11.98
C ALA A 60 -36.92 15.75 -12.74
N LEU A 61 -36.54 16.95 -13.22
CA LEU A 61 -35.22 17.21 -13.79
C LEU A 61 -34.10 16.94 -12.79
N ALA A 62 -34.21 17.47 -11.56
CA ALA A 62 -33.20 17.27 -10.53
C ALA A 62 -32.95 15.78 -10.26
N VAL A 63 -34.02 15.01 -10.05
CA VAL A 63 -33.93 13.56 -9.80
C VAL A 63 -33.40 12.80 -11.02
N GLY A 64 -33.80 13.19 -12.24
CA GLY A 64 -33.37 12.53 -13.47
C GLY A 64 -31.91 12.76 -13.85
N LEU A 65 -31.29 13.83 -13.34
CA LEU A 65 -29.90 14.20 -13.65
C LEU A 65 -28.88 13.68 -12.62
N THR A 66 -29.32 13.23 -11.44
CA THR A 66 -28.41 12.80 -10.37
C THR A 66 -27.59 11.57 -10.77
N PRO A 67 -26.25 11.61 -10.70
CA PRO A 67 -25.39 10.50 -11.11
C PRO A 67 -25.22 9.45 -10.00
N GLU A 68 -26.32 8.77 -9.63
CA GLU A 68 -26.36 7.75 -8.55
C GLU A 68 -25.50 6.51 -8.84
N LEU A 69 -25.26 6.21 -10.11
CA LEU A 69 -24.54 5.00 -10.51
C LEU A 69 -23.01 5.14 -10.47
N LEU A 70 -22.50 6.38 -10.44
CA LEU A 70 -21.05 6.62 -10.50
C LEU A 70 -20.29 5.97 -9.33
N PRO A 71 -20.70 6.14 -8.05
CA PRO A 71 -20.01 5.49 -6.93
C PRO A 71 -20.02 3.96 -7.03
N ALA A 72 -21.11 3.40 -7.54
CA ALA A 72 -21.24 1.96 -7.73
C ALA A 72 -20.29 1.45 -8.82
N ILE A 73 -20.24 2.12 -9.98
CA ILE A 73 -19.34 1.77 -11.08
C ILE A 73 -17.87 1.80 -10.63
N ILE A 74 -17.48 2.84 -9.89
CA ILE A 74 -16.12 2.99 -9.37
C ILE A 74 -15.79 1.85 -8.41
N SER A 75 -16.67 1.57 -7.46
CA SER A 75 -16.48 0.50 -6.47
C SER A 75 -16.35 -0.87 -7.12
N VAL A 76 -17.21 -1.20 -8.08
CA VAL A 76 -17.17 -2.47 -8.82
C VAL A 76 -15.88 -2.59 -9.64
N THR A 77 -15.46 -1.51 -10.28
CA THR A 77 -14.23 -1.49 -11.11
C THR A 77 -12.99 -1.69 -10.25
N LEU A 78 -12.87 -0.97 -9.13
CA LEU A 78 -11.76 -1.13 -8.19
C LEU A 78 -11.76 -2.51 -7.53
N ALA A 79 -12.93 -3.04 -7.15
CA ALA A 79 -13.04 -4.38 -6.59
C ALA A 79 -12.60 -5.46 -7.59
N ARG A 80 -12.97 -5.32 -8.87
CA ARG A 80 -12.50 -6.20 -9.93
C ARG A 80 -10.99 -6.11 -10.12
N GLY A 81 -10.43 -4.90 -10.06
CA GLY A 81 -8.98 -4.66 -10.07
C GLY A 81 -8.26 -5.34 -8.89
N ALA A 82 -8.78 -5.17 -7.68
CA ALA A 82 -8.26 -5.81 -6.47
C ALA A 82 -8.25 -7.33 -6.59
N ARG A 83 -9.33 -7.92 -7.14
CA ARG A 83 -9.40 -9.37 -7.39
C ARG A 83 -8.36 -9.85 -8.40
N ALA A 84 -8.12 -9.07 -9.46
CA ALA A 84 -7.07 -9.39 -10.44
C ALA A 84 -5.66 -9.30 -9.83
N MET A 85 -5.41 -8.29 -8.97
CA MET A 85 -4.17 -8.16 -8.21
C MET A 85 -3.96 -9.32 -7.23
N ALA A 86 -5.02 -9.72 -6.51
CA ALA A 86 -4.98 -10.83 -5.58
C ALA A 86 -4.67 -12.18 -6.27
N ALA A 87 -5.14 -12.39 -7.50
CA ALA A 87 -4.79 -13.56 -8.29
C ALA A 87 -3.27 -13.65 -8.59
N ASN A 88 -2.55 -12.53 -8.51
CA ASN A 88 -1.09 -12.45 -8.66
C ASN A 88 -0.36 -12.30 -7.31
N GLY A 89 -1.03 -12.62 -6.18
CA GLY A 89 -0.43 -12.56 -4.85
C GLY A 89 -0.37 -11.16 -4.21
N VAL A 90 -0.97 -10.13 -4.83
CA VAL A 90 -0.98 -8.77 -4.30
C VAL A 90 -2.22 -8.55 -3.43
N ILE A 91 -2.02 -8.25 -2.14
CA ILE A 91 -3.12 -8.00 -1.20
C ILE A 91 -3.38 -6.50 -1.09
N VAL A 92 -4.53 -6.06 -1.61
CA VAL A 92 -4.99 -4.67 -1.51
C VAL A 92 -5.99 -4.53 -0.36
N ARG A 93 -5.63 -3.78 0.69
CA ARG A 93 -6.51 -3.51 1.83
C ARG A 93 -7.52 -2.39 1.58
N ARG A 94 -7.22 -1.51 0.62
CA ARG A 94 -7.93 -0.26 0.34
C ARG A 94 -8.09 -0.09 -1.16
N LEU A 95 -9.33 -0.15 -1.64
CA LEU A 95 -9.62 -0.10 -3.08
C LEU A 95 -9.18 1.22 -3.73
N ASP A 96 -9.31 2.33 -3.01
CA ASP A 96 -8.89 3.66 -3.47
C ASP A 96 -7.36 3.80 -3.61
N ALA A 97 -6.57 2.93 -2.97
CA ALA A 97 -5.12 2.91 -3.11
C ALA A 97 -4.64 2.30 -4.44
N ILE A 98 -5.51 1.57 -5.15
CA ILE A 98 -5.19 0.98 -6.46
C ILE A 98 -4.85 2.06 -7.48
N GLU A 99 -5.56 3.19 -7.44
CA GLU A 99 -5.30 4.30 -8.36
C GLU A 99 -3.94 4.92 -8.08
N ASN A 100 -3.64 5.25 -6.81
CA ASN A 100 -2.32 5.76 -6.42
C ASN A 100 -1.19 4.80 -6.84
N LEU A 101 -1.39 3.49 -6.75
CA LEU A 101 -0.40 2.50 -7.19
C LEU A 101 -0.20 2.55 -8.72
N GLY A 102 -1.29 2.78 -9.47
CA GLY A 102 -1.26 2.90 -10.93
C GLY A 102 -0.69 4.23 -11.44
N SER A 103 -0.79 5.31 -10.66
CA SER A 103 -0.30 6.65 -11.01
C SER A 103 1.02 7.00 -10.30
N MET A 104 1.71 6.02 -9.70
CA MET A 104 2.94 6.25 -8.96
C MET A 104 4.15 6.45 -9.90
N ASP A 105 4.86 7.56 -9.72
CA ASP A 105 6.13 7.84 -10.41
C ASP A 105 7.37 7.41 -9.59
N LEU A 106 7.23 7.35 -8.26
CA LEU A 106 8.33 7.08 -7.33
C LEU A 106 7.94 5.96 -6.36
N LEU A 107 8.65 4.83 -6.44
CA LEU A 107 8.56 3.75 -5.46
C LEU A 107 9.69 3.86 -4.44
N CYS A 108 9.38 4.32 -3.24
CA CYS A 108 10.28 4.18 -2.09
C CYS A 108 10.08 2.80 -1.46
N THR A 109 11.12 1.97 -1.51
CA THR A 109 11.13 0.65 -0.88
C THR A 109 12.13 0.62 0.25
N ASP A 110 11.83 -0.12 1.32
CA ASP A 110 12.81 -0.39 2.36
C ASP A 110 13.83 -1.41 1.85
N LYS A 111 15.04 -1.41 2.43
CA LYS A 111 16.09 -2.37 2.07
C LYS A 111 15.90 -3.67 2.84
N THR A 112 15.98 -3.60 4.17
CA THR A 112 16.06 -4.78 5.03
C THR A 112 14.69 -5.43 5.17
N GLY A 113 14.57 -6.71 4.81
CA GLY A 113 13.29 -7.44 4.88
C GLY A 113 12.33 -7.15 3.72
N THR A 114 12.70 -6.31 2.75
CA THR A 114 11.93 -6.08 1.51
C THR A 114 12.78 -6.37 0.27
N LEU A 115 13.89 -5.67 0.08
CA LEU A 115 14.85 -5.99 -0.98
C LEU A 115 15.80 -7.12 -0.57
N THR A 116 16.08 -7.22 0.73
CA THR A 116 16.87 -8.31 1.31
C THR A 116 15.99 -9.20 2.18
N GLU A 117 16.43 -10.43 2.40
CA GLU A 117 15.72 -11.42 3.24
C GLU A 117 15.67 -11.02 4.73
N GLY A 118 16.39 -9.96 5.13
CA GLY A 118 16.48 -9.53 6.53
C GLY A 118 17.30 -10.46 7.42
N VAL A 119 17.93 -11.47 6.83
CA VAL A 119 18.86 -12.41 7.49
C VAL A 119 20.28 -12.17 7.00
N ILE A 120 21.25 -12.45 7.86
CA ILE A 120 22.67 -12.38 7.51
C ILE A 120 23.12 -13.78 7.09
N HIS A 121 23.80 -13.87 5.96
CA HIS A 121 24.46 -15.09 5.49
C HIS A 121 25.97 -14.90 5.50
N LEU A 122 26.72 -15.93 5.89
CA LEU A 122 28.19 -15.94 5.78
C LEU A 122 28.58 -16.27 4.34
N ASP A 123 29.18 -15.30 3.66
CA ASP A 123 29.55 -15.43 2.24
C ASP A 123 30.93 -16.09 2.03
N GLY A 124 31.85 -15.95 2.99
CA GLY A 124 33.16 -16.58 2.91
C GLY A 124 34.02 -16.41 4.16
N TRP A 125 35.07 -17.22 4.27
CA TRP A 125 36.06 -17.18 5.34
C TRP A 125 37.47 -17.18 4.75
N LEU A 126 38.13 -16.02 4.77
CA LEU A 126 39.39 -15.79 4.06
C LEU A 126 40.53 -15.50 5.04
N ASP A 127 41.73 -15.98 4.72
CA ASP A 127 42.96 -15.59 5.41
C ASP A 127 43.44 -14.19 5.00
N VAL A 128 44.59 -13.79 5.54
CA VAL A 128 45.20 -12.48 5.29
C VAL A 128 45.61 -12.27 3.83
N ASP A 129 45.80 -13.36 3.08
CA ASP A 129 46.14 -13.35 1.66
C ASP A 129 44.90 -13.48 0.77
N GLY A 130 43.71 -13.59 1.36
CA GLY A 130 42.43 -13.71 0.65
C GLY A 130 42.07 -15.12 0.22
N ASN A 131 42.76 -16.16 0.72
CA ASN A 131 42.47 -17.55 0.40
C ASN A 131 41.47 -18.17 1.40
N PRO A 132 40.56 -19.06 0.98
CA PRO A 132 39.67 -19.76 1.90
C PRO A 132 40.44 -20.59 2.94
N SER A 133 40.16 -20.38 4.23
CA SER A 133 40.89 -21.05 5.33
C SER A 133 39.97 -21.72 6.36
N THR A 134 40.01 -23.05 6.41
CA THR A 134 39.19 -23.87 7.33
C THR A 134 39.44 -23.56 8.80
N ASP A 135 40.66 -23.16 9.15
CA ASP A 135 41.02 -22.83 10.53
C ASP A 135 40.28 -21.57 10.99
N ILE A 136 40.15 -20.57 10.12
CA ILE A 136 39.42 -19.33 10.42
C ILE A 136 37.95 -19.62 10.64
N LEU A 137 37.35 -20.47 9.81
CA LEU A 137 35.97 -20.90 10.01
C LEU A 137 35.79 -21.63 11.34
N LEU A 138 36.73 -22.51 11.72
CA LEU A 138 36.69 -23.23 12.99
C LEU A 138 36.75 -22.27 14.18
N TRP A 139 37.70 -21.32 14.19
CA TRP A 139 37.83 -20.34 15.27
C TRP A 139 36.59 -19.45 15.38
N ALA A 140 36.07 -18.96 14.24
CA ALA A 140 34.86 -18.16 14.20
C ALA A 140 33.64 -18.94 14.74
N ARG A 141 33.52 -20.22 14.37
CA ARG A 141 32.41 -21.08 14.84
C ARG A 141 32.50 -21.37 16.34
N LEU A 142 33.69 -21.63 16.87
CA LEU A 142 33.89 -21.81 18.30
C LEU A 142 33.53 -20.53 19.07
N ASN A 143 33.96 -19.37 18.58
CA ASN A 143 33.59 -18.10 19.20
C ASN A 143 32.07 -17.86 19.17
N ALA A 144 31.43 -18.03 18.01
CA ALA A 144 30.00 -17.84 17.84
C ALA A 144 29.14 -18.81 18.69
N THR A 145 29.60 -20.04 18.88
CA THR A 145 28.84 -21.08 19.62
C THR A 145 29.09 -21.09 21.13
N LEU A 146 30.27 -20.65 21.59
CA LEU A 146 30.64 -20.65 23.01
C LEU A 146 30.49 -19.28 23.69
N GLN A 147 30.22 -18.21 22.94
CA GLN A 147 29.96 -16.89 23.50
C GLN A 147 28.69 -16.90 24.36
N THR A 148 28.80 -16.37 25.58
CA THR A 148 27.68 -16.26 26.56
C THR A 148 26.99 -14.90 26.56
N GLY A 149 27.37 -14.03 25.61
CA GLY A 149 26.83 -12.70 25.44
C GLY A 149 25.43 -12.68 24.81
N LEU A 150 25.03 -11.51 24.31
CA LEU A 150 23.77 -11.35 23.58
C LEU A 150 23.83 -12.12 22.26
N LYS A 151 22.76 -12.83 21.94
CA LYS A 151 22.60 -13.49 20.63
C LYS A 151 22.59 -12.43 19.53
N ASN A 152 23.42 -12.64 18.51
CA ASN A 152 23.58 -11.75 17.37
C ASN A 152 23.35 -12.53 16.06
N PRO A 153 22.56 -12.00 15.10
CA PRO A 153 22.40 -12.61 13.78
C PRO A 153 23.72 -12.95 13.05
N LEU A 154 24.82 -12.24 13.34
CA LEU A 154 26.15 -12.60 12.83
C LEU A 154 26.63 -13.96 13.34
N ASP A 155 26.47 -14.22 14.64
CA ASP A 155 26.92 -15.47 15.28
C ASP A 155 26.07 -16.65 14.79
N GLU A 156 24.76 -16.43 14.60
CA GLU A 156 23.85 -17.42 14.02
C GLU A 156 24.24 -17.78 12.57
N ALA A 157 24.63 -16.78 11.76
CA ALA A 157 25.09 -17.00 10.40
C ALA A 157 26.39 -17.82 10.33
N ILE A 158 27.34 -17.54 11.24
CA ILE A 158 28.61 -18.28 11.33
C ILE A 158 28.38 -19.71 11.84
N ALA A 159 27.53 -19.88 12.85
CA ALA A 159 27.22 -21.20 13.40
C ALA A 159 26.49 -22.11 12.39
N GLY A 160 25.64 -21.52 11.53
CA GLY A 160 24.88 -22.20 10.49
C GLY A 160 25.64 -22.46 9.18
N ALA A 161 26.86 -21.93 9.02
CA ALA A 161 27.62 -22.06 7.78
C ALA A 161 27.93 -23.53 7.43
N PRO A 162 27.74 -23.94 6.15
CA PRO A 162 28.09 -25.28 5.68
C PRO A 162 29.62 -25.40 5.50
N GLY A 163 30.32 -25.57 6.62
CA GLY A 163 31.67 -26.13 6.64
C GLY A 163 31.59 -27.59 7.10
N GLU A 164 32.29 -28.48 6.41
CA GLU A 164 32.33 -29.92 6.69
C GLU A 164 32.27 -30.20 8.20
N GLY A 165 31.16 -30.82 8.62
CA GLY A 165 30.88 -31.20 10.01
C GLY A 165 31.83 -32.26 10.58
N ALA A 166 33.03 -32.43 10.01
CA ALA A 166 34.01 -33.41 10.43
C ALA A 166 34.83 -32.96 11.64
N LEU A 167 34.97 -31.65 11.91
CA LEU A 167 35.90 -31.17 12.94
C LEU A 167 35.32 -31.12 14.36
N LEU A 168 34.01 -30.89 14.56
CA LEU A 168 33.43 -30.90 15.91
C LEU A 168 33.34 -32.31 16.51
N ALA A 169 33.20 -33.34 15.67
CA ALA A 169 33.26 -34.74 16.11
C ALA A 169 34.67 -35.18 16.56
N ALA A 170 35.71 -34.40 16.25
CA ALA A 170 37.08 -34.67 16.70
C ALA A 170 37.38 -34.12 18.10
N PHE A 171 36.47 -33.31 18.68
CA PHE A 171 36.66 -32.64 19.98
C PHE A 171 35.57 -32.99 21.02
N THR A 172 34.67 -33.93 20.71
CA THR A 172 33.79 -34.62 21.67
C THR A 172 34.23 -36.08 21.80
#